data_AF-A0A945DVT3-F1
#
_entry.id   AF-A0A945DVT3-F1
#
_cell.length_a   1.000
_cell.length_b   1.000
_cell.length_c   1.000
_cell.angle_alpha   90.00
_cell.angle_beta   90.00
_cell.angle_gamma   90.00
#
_symmetry.space_group_name_H-M   'P 1'
#
loop_
_entity.id
_entity.type
_entity.pdbx_description
1 polymer ?
#
loop_
_entity_poly.entity_id
_entity_poly.type
_entity_poly.pdbx_seq_one_letter_code
_entity_poly.pdbx_strand_id
1 'polypeptide(L)'
;MHNSLLTELNDHLSVCEEAYKLVQEENTILHTPTPRDAYAHAGRRKELLERVTGSMVRVKAHKALWEKLTPNERAKSMDISNLIKQNMDLIMKTVMLDRENEKLMLQHGMAPPDRLPSSRQNNPSAVGGLYQRHSV
;
A
#
# COMPACT_ATOMS: atom_id res chain seq x y z
N MET A 1 -12.03 8.56 -25.19
CA MET A 1 -11.09 8.77 -24.06
C MET A 1 -11.75 8.53 -22.70
N HIS A 2 -12.93 9.08 -22.43
CA HIS A 2 -13.65 8.89 -21.16
C HIS A 2 -13.86 7.40 -20.78
N ASN A 3 -14.34 6.57 -21.72
CA ASN A 3 -14.53 5.14 -21.48
C ASN A 3 -13.22 4.38 -21.21
N SER A 4 -12.09 4.81 -21.78
CA SER A 4 -10.80 4.14 -21.59
C SER A 4 -10.23 4.40 -20.20
N LEU A 5 -10.29 5.63 -19.68
CA LEU A 5 -9.89 5.92 -18.30
C LEU A 5 -10.80 5.21 -17.29
N LEU A 6 -12.10 5.12 -17.58
CA LEU A 6 -13.05 4.40 -16.72
C LEU A 6 -12.73 2.90 -16.65
N THR A 7 -12.41 2.25 -17.77
CA THR A 7 -11.93 0.86 -17.77
C THR A 7 -10.66 0.70 -16.94
N GLU A 8 -9.65 1.55 -17.15
CA GLU A 8 -8.38 1.45 -16.43
C GLU A 8 -8.52 1.68 -14.92
N LEU A 9 -9.43 2.57 -14.49
CA LEU A 9 -9.72 2.79 -13.08
C LEU A 9 -10.46 1.61 -12.43
N ASN A 10 -11.34 0.95 -13.18
CA ASN A 10 -12.02 -0.26 -12.69
C ASN A 10 -11.05 -1.45 -12.62
N ASP A 11 -10.18 -1.59 -13.62
CA ASP A 11 -9.13 -2.62 -13.61
C ASP A 11 -8.19 -2.39 -12.42
N HIS A 12 -7.78 -1.16 -12.15
CA HIS A 12 -6.96 -0.82 -10.99
C HIS A 12 -7.70 -1.11 -9.68
N LEU A 13 -9.00 -0.77 -9.59
CA LEU A 13 -9.84 -1.05 -8.42
C LEU A 13 -9.88 -2.55 -8.14
N SER A 14 -10.15 -3.38 -9.16
CA SER A 14 -10.19 -4.84 -9.03
C SER A 14 -8.87 -5.40 -8.50
N VAL A 15 -7.73 -4.92 -9.01
CA VAL A 15 -6.42 -5.37 -8.54
C VAL A 15 -6.16 -4.91 -7.08
N CYS A 16 -6.59 -3.71 -6.71
CA CYS A 16 -6.52 -3.22 -5.33
C CYS A 16 -7.43 -4.02 -4.39
N GLU A 17 -8.59 -4.50 -4.84
CA GLU A 17 -9.47 -5.37 -4.05
C GLU A 17 -8.85 -6.74 -3.82
N GLU A 18 -8.21 -7.32 -4.84
CA GLU A 18 -7.43 -8.54 -4.69
C GLU A 18 -6.28 -8.35 -3.69
N ALA A 19 -5.59 -7.21 -3.74
CA ALA A 19 -4.52 -6.88 -2.79
C ALA A 19 -5.05 -6.76 -1.36
N TYR A 20 -6.18 -6.08 -1.19
CA TYR A 20 -6.82 -5.96 0.10
C TYR A 20 -7.22 -7.32 0.68
N LYS A 21 -7.83 -8.20 -0.13
CA LYS A 21 -8.21 -9.56 0.28
C LYS A 21 -6.99 -10.38 0.70
N LEU A 22 -5.89 -10.30 -0.03
CA LEU A 22 -4.66 -11.02 0.34
C LEU A 22 -4.14 -10.57 1.71
N VAL A 23 -4.11 -9.26 1.97
CA VAL A 23 -3.66 -8.71 3.25
C VAL A 23 -4.63 -9.09 4.38
N GLN A 24 -5.93 -9.23 4.11
CA GLN A 24 -6.91 -9.77 5.06
C GLN A 24 -6.71 -11.26 5.35
N GLU A 25 -6.41 -12.07 4.34
CA GLU A 25 -6.07 -13.49 4.50
C GLU A 25 -4.83 -13.64 5.40
N GLU A 26 -3.77 -12.88 5.12
CA GLU A 26 -2.55 -12.83 5.95
C GLU A 26 -2.87 -12.39 7.38
N ASN A 27 -3.66 -11.33 7.56
CA ASN A 27 -4.07 -10.85 8.88
C ASN A 27 -4.78 -11.95 9.68
N THR A 28 -5.72 -12.65 9.04
CA THR A 28 -6.47 -13.73 9.66
C THR A 28 -5.53 -14.84 10.14
N ILE A 29 -4.56 -15.26 9.30
CA ILE A 29 -3.57 -16.28 9.65
C ILE A 29 -2.67 -15.83 10.80
N LEU A 30 -2.26 -14.56 10.83
CA LEU A 30 -1.43 -14.00 11.90
C LEU A 30 -2.12 -14.04 13.27
N HIS A 31 -3.45 -14.04 13.31
CA HIS A 31 -4.22 -14.22 14.55
C HIS A 31 -4.43 -15.69 14.95
N THR A 32 -3.98 -16.66 14.14
CA THR A 32 -4.10 -18.09 14.45
C THR A 32 -2.86 -18.63 15.21
N PRO A 33 -2.93 -19.86 15.76
CA PRO A 33 -1.78 -20.51 16.38
C PRO A 33 -0.62 -20.83 15.43
N THR A 34 -0.80 -20.76 14.11
CA THR A 34 0.23 -21.04 13.10
C THR A 34 0.57 -19.79 12.25
N PRO A 35 1.04 -18.69 12.87
CA PRO A 35 1.23 -17.41 12.18
C PRO A 35 2.29 -17.46 11.07
N ARG A 36 3.18 -18.48 11.08
CA ARG A 36 4.18 -18.70 10.03
C ARG A 36 3.57 -19.09 8.68
N ASP A 37 2.35 -19.59 8.67
CA ASP A 37 1.65 -19.96 7.43
C ASP A 37 1.36 -18.73 6.57
N ALA A 38 1.38 -17.51 7.15
CA ALA A 38 1.26 -16.27 6.40
C ALA A 38 2.36 -16.13 5.32
N TYR A 39 3.54 -16.74 5.50
CA TYR A 39 4.59 -16.71 4.47
C TYR A 39 4.23 -17.49 3.20
N ALA A 40 3.24 -18.38 3.23
CA ALA A 40 2.77 -19.06 2.03
C ALA A 40 2.24 -18.06 0.98
N HIS A 41 1.82 -16.87 1.42
CA HIS A 41 1.34 -15.80 0.54
C HIS A 41 2.45 -14.96 -0.10
N ALA A 42 3.73 -15.16 0.24
CA ALA A 42 4.83 -14.32 -0.25
C ALA A 42 4.93 -14.28 -1.78
N GLY A 43 4.72 -15.42 -2.45
CA GLY A 43 4.70 -15.51 -3.92
C GLY A 43 3.55 -14.71 -4.53
N ARG A 44 2.33 -14.96 -4.04
CA ARG A 44 1.11 -14.26 -4.48
C ARG A 44 1.20 -12.75 -4.24
N ARG A 45 1.82 -12.33 -3.13
CA ARG A 45 2.06 -10.91 -2.83
C ARG A 45 2.98 -10.25 -3.86
N LYS A 46 4.06 -10.93 -4.25
CA LYS A 46 4.99 -10.41 -5.27
C LYS A 46 4.29 -10.22 -6.62
N GLU A 47 3.59 -11.24 -7.10
CA GLU A 47 2.84 -11.19 -8.37
C GLU A 47 1.79 -10.07 -8.34
N LEU A 48 1.10 -9.91 -7.21
CA LEU A 48 0.07 -8.90 -7.06
C LEU A 48 0.65 -7.48 -7.01
N LEU A 49 1.81 -7.27 -6.39
CA LEU A 49 2.51 -5.99 -6.44
C LEU A 49 2.93 -5.61 -7.87
N GLU A 50 3.35 -6.56 -8.68
CA GLU A 50 3.66 -6.34 -10.10
C GLU A 50 2.39 -5.91 -10.87
N ARG A 51 1.24 -6.56 -10.62
CA ARG A 51 -0.06 -6.20 -11.22
C ARG A 51 -0.57 -4.82 -10.77
N VAL A 52 -0.45 -4.49 -9.48
CA VAL A 52 -0.79 -3.16 -8.93
C VAL A 52 0.08 -2.09 -9.61
N THR A 53 1.38 -2.35 -9.72
CA THR A 53 2.32 -1.42 -10.36
C THR A 53 1.98 -1.22 -11.84
N GLY A 54 1.71 -2.30 -12.57
CA GLY A 54 1.34 -2.24 -13.98
C GLY A 54 0.04 -1.46 -14.23
N SER A 55 -1.00 -1.70 -13.43
CA SER A 55 -2.27 -0.95 -13.54
C SER A 55 -2.11 0.53 -13.15
N MET A 56 -1.34 0.83 -12.11
CA MET A 56 -1.04 2.21 -11.70
C MET A 56 -0.34 3.02 -12.80
N VAL A 57 0.58 2.41 -13.55
CA VAL A 57 1.24 3.08 -14.69
C VAL A 57 0.23 3.47 -15.77
N ARG A 58 -0.72 2.59 -16.09
CA ARG A 58 -1.77 2.87 -17.08
C ARG A 58 -2.67 4.01 -16.61
N VAL A 59 -3.16 3.96 -15.37
CA VAL A 59 -3.95 5.05 -14.78
C VAL A 59 -3.19 6.39 -14.82
N LYS A 60 -1.89 6.40 -14.49
CA LYS A 60 -1.05 7.60 -14.58
C LYS A 60 -0.92 8.16 -15.99
N ALA A 61 -0.81 7.30 -17.02
CA ALA A 61 -0.76 7.75 -18.41
C ALA A 61 -2.04 8.51 -18.81
N HIS A 62 -3.20 8.07 -18.31
CA HIS A 62 -4.47 8.75 -18.53
C HIS A 62 -4.67 10.00 -17.66
N LYS A 63 -4.03 10.08 -16.48
CA LYS A 63 -4.07 11.26 -15.60
C LYS A 63 -3.56 12.53 -16.31
N ALA A 64 -2.49 12.44 -17.09
CA ALA A 64 -1.93 13.59 -17.81
C ALA A 64 -2.91 14.17 -18.86
N LEU A 65 -3.80 13.33 -19.42
CA LEU A 65 -4.87 13.76 -20.33
C LEU A 65 -6.05 14.34 -19.54
N TRP A 66 -6.38 13.74 -18.39
CA TRP A 66 -7.41 14.21 -17.49
C TRP A 66 -7.13 15.59 -16.91
N GLU A 67 -5.86 15.87 -16.59
CA GLU A 67 -5.41 17.16 -16.04
C GLU A 67 -5.52 18.32 -17.03
N LYS A 68 -5.65 18.03 -18.33
CA LYS A 68 -5.90 19.05 -19.36
C LYS A 68 -7.36 19.47 -19.48
N LEU A 69 -8.29 18.68 -18.94
CA LEU A 69 -9.72 19.02 -18.95
C LEU A 69 -10.02 20.14 -17.94
N THR A 70 -10.96 21.02 -18.27
CA THR A 70 -11.41 22.07 -17.35
C THR A 70 -12.21 21.49 -16.18
N PRO A 71 -12.31 22.18 -15.03
CA PRO A 71 -13.11 21.72 -13.89
C PRO A 71 -14.57 21.44 -14.27
N ASN A 72 -15.13 22.20 -15.21
CA ASN A 72 -16.52 22.04 -15.66
C ASN A 72 -16.71 20.77 -16.51
N GLU A 73 -15.68 20.36 -17.27
CA GLU A 73 -15.69 19.08 -18.02
C GLU A 73 -15.47 17.88 -17.10
N ARG A 74 -14.66 18.03 -16.05
CA ARG A 74 -14.49 16.99 -15.02
C ARG A 74 -15.74 16.83 -14.14
N ALA A 75 -16.46 17.91 -13.84
CA ALA A 75 -17.70 17.87 -13.07
C ALA A 75 -18.80 17.06 -13.78
N LYS A 76 -18.79 17.01 -15.12
CA LYS A 76 -19.68 16.15 -15.92
C LYS A 76 -19.36 14.65 -15.80
N SER A 77 -18.27 14.31 -15.12
CA SER A 77 -17.71 12.96 -15.04
C SER A 77 -17.65 12.48 -13.58
N MET A 78 -18.81 12.47 -12.93
CA MET A 78 -18.92 12.14 -11.49
C MET A 78 -18.46 10.71 -11.19
N ASP A 79 -18.68 9.77 -12.13
CA ASP A 79 -18.27 8.36 -11.99
C ASP A 79 -16.75 8.21 -11.86
N ILE A 80 -15.98 8.94 -12.66
CA ILE A 80 -14.50 8.91 -12.61
C ILE A 80 -14.01 9.44 -11.26
N SER A 81 -14.63 10.51 -10.77
CA SER A 81 -14.27 11.09 -9.47
C SER A 81 -14.60 10.14 -8.31
N ASN A 82 -15.72 9.42 -8.40
CA ASN A 82 -16.10 8.40 -7.43
C ASN A 82 -15.14 7.19 -7.47
N LEU A 83 -14.77 6.71 -8.66
CA LEU A 83 -13.81 5.62 -8.83
C LEU A 83 -12.43 5.98 -8.26
N ILE A 84 -11.96 7.20 -8.48
CA ILE A 84 -10.69 7.67 -7.90
C ILE A 84 -10.75 7.64 -6.37
N LYS A 85 -11.84 8.13 -5.76
CA LYS A 85 -12.02 8.07 -4.31
C LYS A 85 -12.02 6.64 -3.79
N GLN A 86 -12.77 5.75 -4.43
CA GLN A 86 -12.83 4.32 -4.05
C GLN A 86 -11.46 3.66 -4.11
N ASN A 87 -10.69 3.89 -5.17
CA ASN A 87 -9.32 3.39 -5.29
C ASN A 87 -8.43 3.92 -4.15
N MET A 88 -8.50 5.22 -3.86
CA MET A 88 -7.69 5.84 -2.79
C MET A 88 -8.06 5.28 -1.40
N ASP A 89 -9.35 5.16 -1.10
CA ASP A 89 -9.83 4.62 0.17
C ASP A 89 -9.37 3.17 0.35
N LEU A 90 -9.45 2.37 -0.71
CA LEU A 90 -9.05 0.97 -0.68
C LEU A 90 -7.53 0.81 -0.50
N ILE A 91 -6.73 1.60 -1.23
CA ILE A 91 -5.27 1.65 -1.05
C ILE A 91 -4.92 1.99 0.41
N MET A 92 -5.59 2.99 1.00
CA MET A 92 -5.37 3.37 2.39
C MET A 92 -5.72 2.24 3.36
N LYS A 93 -6.86 1.56 3.16
CA LYS A 93 -7.24 0.40 3.96
C LYS A 93 -6.21 -0.73 3.87
N THR A 94 -5.73 -1.04 2.67
CA THR A 94 -4.69 -2.06 2.46
C THR A 94 -3.40 -1.70 3.18
N VAL A 95 -2.92 -0.45 3.06
CA VAL A 95 -1.68 -0.01 3.73
C VAL A 95 -1.82 -0.03 5.26
N MET A 96 -2.97 0.36 5.79
CA MET A 96 -3.21 0.32 7.24
C MET A 96 -3.19 -1.11 7.78
N LEU A 97 -3.84 -2.04 7.08
CA LEU A 97 -3.87 -3.44 7.47
C LEU A 97 -2.51 -4.12 7.30
N ASP A 98 -1.76 -3.77 6.26
CA ASP A 98 -0.40 -4.29 6.04
C ASP A 98 0.54 -3.88 7.19
N ARG A 99 0.45 -2.64 7.68
CA ARG A 99 1.20 -2.20 8.88
C ARG A 99 0.81 -2.97 10.14
N GLU A 100 -0.46 -3.32 10.29
CA GLU A 100 -0.93 -4.17 11.38
C GLU A 100 -0.36 -5.58 11.27
N ASN A 101 -0.37 -6.17 10.06
CA ASN A 101 0.26 -7.45 9.78
C ASN A 101 1.75 -7.44 10.09
N GLU A 102 2.46 -6.38 9.68
CA GLU A 102 3.88 -6.21 10.03
C GLU A 102 4.09 -6.21 11.53
N LYS A 103 3.26 -5.48 12.30
CA LYS A 103 3.33 -5.47 13.77
C LYS A 103 3.09 -6.86 14.37
N LEU A 104 2.11 -7.61 13.88
CA LEU A 104 1.83 -8.99 14.33
C LEU A 104 3.00 -9.92 13.98
N MET A 105 3.55 -9.83 12.77
CA MET A 105 4.74 -10.58 12.37
C MET A 105 5.92 -10.30 13.31
N LEU A 106 6.15 -9.03 13.69
CA LEU A 106 7.18 -8.67 14.66
C LEU A 106 6.91 -9.29 16.04
N GLN A 107 5.65 -9.26 16.52
CA GLN A 107 5.25 -9.85 17.81
C GLN A 107 5.48 -11.38 17.84
N HIS A 108 5.28 -12.06 16.71
CA HIS A 108 5.54 -13.49 16.58
C HIS A 108 7.01 -13.83 16.29
N GLY A 109 7.92 -12.84 16.28
CA GLY A 109 9.35 -13.06 16.00
C GLY A 109 9.64 -13.45 14.54
N MET A 110 8.74 -13.09 13.63
CA MET A 110 8.78 -13.40 12.19
C MET A 110 9.37 -12.24 11.37
N ALA A 111 10.19 -11.39 12.00
CA ALA A 111 10.85 -10.28 11.32
C ALA A 111 12.04 -10.79 10.50
N PRO A 112 12.16 -10.44 9.21
CA PRO A 112 13.43 -10.58 8.50
C PRO A 112 14.50 -9.71 9.21
N PRO A 113 15.70 -10.24 9.51
CA PRO A 113 16.77 -9.49 10.18
C PRO A 113 17.11 -8.16 9.49
N ASP A 114 17.03 -8.12 8.16
CA ASP A 114 17.32 -6.94 7.33
C ASP A 114 16.30 -5.78 7.48
N ARG A 115 15.14 -6.03 8.09
CA ARG A 115 14.07 -5.02 8.29
C ARG A 115 13.85 -4.62 9.74
N LEU A 116 14.59 -5.22 10.67
CA LEU A 116 14.59 -4.76 12.05
C LEU A 116 15.35 -3.43 12.10
N PRO A 117 14.72 -2.30 12.52
CA PRO A 117 15.47 -1.10 12.79
C PRO A 117 16.52 -1.46 13.83
N SER A 118 17.79 -1.28 13.50
CA SER A 118 18.88 -1.53 14.42
C SER A 118 18.55 -0.82 15.74
N SER A 119 18.68 -1.51 16.87
CA SER A 119 18.32 -0.99 18.21
C SER A 119 19.01 0.35 18.56
N ARG A 120 19.99 0.79 17.76
CA ARG A 120 20.61 2.11 17.79
C ARG A 120 19.73 3.26 17.26
N GLN A 121 18.80 3.02 16.33
CA GLN A 121 17.95 4.07 15.74
C GLN A 121 16.75 4.45 16.62
N ASN A 122 16.30 3.54 17.51
CA ASN A 122 15.16 3.76 18.40
C ASN A 122 15.54 4.15 19.83
N ASN A 123 16.82 4.46 20.10
CA ASN A 123 17.22 4.90 21.42
C ASN A 123 17.24 6.44 21.49
N PRO A 124 16.29 7.10 22.17
CA PRO A 124 16.27 8.56 22.31
C PRO A 124 17.54 9.11 23.00
N SER A 125 18.24 8.28 23.78
CA SER A 125 19.54 8.65 24.37
C SER A 125 20.71 8.66 23.37
N ALA A 126 20.57 8.06 22.19
CA ALA A 126 21.56 8.15 21.11
C ALA A 126 21.57 9.54 20.44
N VAL A 127 20.44 10.25 20.44
CA VAL A 127 20.32 11.60 19.87
C VAL A 127 20.90 12.65 20.82
N GLY A 128 20.81 12.45 22.13
CA GLY A 128 21.40 13.34 23.14
C GLY A 128 22.93 13.43 23.06
N GLY A 129 23.60 12.32 22.76
CA GLY A 129 25.07 12.28 22.62
C GLY A 129 25.61 12.95 21.35
N LEU A 130 24.76 13.17 20.33
CA LEU A 130 25.19 13.82 19.08
C LEU A 130 25.30 15.34 19.22
N TYR A 131 24.34 15.97 19.91
CA TYR A 131 24.36 17.41 20.16
C TYR A 131 25.47 17.81 21.14
N GLN A 132 25.84 16.93 22.06
CA GLN A 132 26.90 17.18 23.04
C GLN A 132 28.32 17.11 22.44
N ARG A 133 28.48 16.51 21.24
CA ARG A 133 29.76 16.44 20.52
C ARG A 133 29.98 17.57 19.50
N HIS A 134 28.95 18.32 19.15
CA HIS A 134 29.03 19.42 18.17
C HIS A 134 28.88 20.82 18.80
N SER A 135 28.86 20.91 20.14
CA SER A 135 28.92 22.17 20.87
C SER A 135 30.34 22.48 21.35
N VAL A 136 31.29 22.57 20.41
CA VAL A 136 32.62 23.16 20.62
C VAL A 136 32.82 24.24 19.57
#